data_AF-A0A6N6PNP9-F1
#
_entry.id   AF-A0A6N6PNP9-F1
#
_cell.length_a   1.000
_cell.length_b   1.000
_cell.length_c   1.000
_cell.angle_alpha   90.00
_cell.angle_beta   90.00
_cell.angle_gamma   90.00
#
_symmetry.space_group_name_H-M   'P 1'
#
loop_
_entity.id
_entity.type
_entity.pdbx_description
1 polymer ?
#
loop_
_entity_poly.entity_id
_entity_poly.type
_entity_poly.pdbx_seq_one_letter_code
_entity_poly.pdbx_strand_id
1 'polypeptide(L)'
;MSQPLPSILYCHCQYAQVVPKEVKDAVLRRLCESGVAFEAVADLCEMSARRDPALARLASSGAVKIAACFPRAVKGLFHQSGADLPLDGAEVLNMRVQSAEEVGAALLDGVVRPNLPSKHTAPSVATPPSV
;
A
#
# COMPACT_ATOMS: atom_id res chain seq x y z
N MET A 1 2.85 -21.15 18.85
CA MET A 1 1.72 -20.42 18.24
C MET A 1 2.30 -19.54 17.17
N SER A 2 2.36 -20.02 15.93
CA SER A 2 2.89 -19.23 14.81
C SER A 2 1.85 -18.19 14.44
N GLN A 3 2.06 -16.94 14.85
CA GLN A 3 1.24 -15.84 14.34
C GLN A 3 1.50 -15.76 12.82
N PRO A 4 0.45 -15.73 11.99
CA PRO A 4 0.63 -15.61 10.55
C PRO A 4 1.34 -14.28 10.26
N LEU A 5 2.43 -14.36 9.51
CA LEU A 5 3.16 -13.17 9.04
C LEU A 5 2.20 -12.30 8.22
N PRO A 6 2.28 -10.96 8.35
CA PRO A 6 1.44 -10.08 7.57
C PRO A 6 1.72 -10.24 6.07
N SER A 7 0.68 -10.20 5.26
CA SER A 7 0.80 -10.19 3.81
C SER A 7 1.44 -8.86 3.36
N ILE A 8 2.48 -8.91 2.55
CA ILE A 8 3.13 -7.70 2.04
C ILE A 8 2.68 -7.45 0.61
N LEU A 9 2.22 -6.24 0.33
CA LEU A 9 1.81 -5.78 -0.99
C LEU A 9 2.64 -4.56 -1.40
N TYR A 10 3.22 -4.59 -2.58
CA TYR A 10 4.03 -3.52 -3.13
C TYR A 10 3.42 -3.00 -4.43
N CYS A 11 3.17 -1.69 -4.51
CA CYS A 11 2.63 -1.02 -5.68
C CYS A 11 3.73 -0.29 -6.45
N HIS A 12 3.93 -0.63 -7.73
CA HIS A 12 4.91 0.05 -8.60
C HIS A 12 4.52 1.49 -8.97
N CYS A 13 3.23 1.83 -8.79
CA CYS A 13 2.66 3.13 -9.14
C CYS A 13 3.07 3.56 -10.56
N GLN A 14 2.92 2.65 -11.52
CA GLN A 14 3.40 2.80 -12.89
C GLN A 14 2.56 3.82 -13.68
N TYR A 15 1.26 3.95 -13.35
CA TYR A 15 0.32 4.89 -13.95
C TYR A 15 0.43 6.29 -13.33
N ALA A 16 0.18 6.42 -12.02
CA ALA A 16 0.12 7.74 -11.38
C ALA A 16 1.51 8.37 -11.18
N GLN A 17 2.56 7.56 -11.08
CA GLN A 17 3.97 7.99 -10.96
C GLN A 17 4.24 9.02 -9.85
N VAL A 18 3.42 9.00 -8.79
CA VAL A 18 3.52 9.96 -7.68
C VAL A 18 4.56 9.57 -6.63
N VAL A 19 5.11 8.36 -6.72
CA VAL A 19 6.14 7.83 -5.83
C VAL A 19 7.52 8.06 -6.47
N PRO A 20 8.50 8.64 -5.75
CA PRO A 20 9.86 8.80 -6.25
C PRO A 20 10.46 7.47 -6.70
N LYS A 21 11.10 7.48 -7.88
CA LYS A 21 11.67 6.26 -8.47
C LYS A 21 12.75 5.64 -7.59
N GLU A 22 13.61 6.47 -7.01
CA GLU A 22 14.66 6.02 -6.09
C GLU A 22 14.10 5.28 -4.87
N VAL A 23 13.00 5.77 -4.29
CA VAL A 23 12.38 5.16 -3.11
C VAL A 23 11.79 3.81 -3.46
N LYS A 24 10.99 3.75 -4.52
CA LYS A 24 10.29 2.52 -4.90
C LYS A 24 11.28 1.42 -5.35
N ASP A 25 12.29 1.78 -6.14
CA ASP A 25 13.32 0.84 -6.59
C ASP A 25 14.14 0.30 -5.40
N ALA A 26 14.49 1.16 -4.44
CA ALA A 26 15.22 0.75 -3.23
C ALA A 26 14.36 -0.14 -2.30
N VAL A 27 13.07 0.17 -2.11
CA VAL A 27 12.14 -0.68 -1.33
C VAL A 27 11.99 -2.05 -1.97
N LEU A 28 11.75 -2.10 -3.29
CA LEU A 28 11.61 -3.35 -4.03
C LEU A 28 12.89 -4.20 -3.93
N ARG A 29 14.04 -3.58 -4.14
CA ARG A 29 15.33 -4.27 -4.00
C ARG A 29 15.49 -4.89 -2.62
N ARG A 30 15.16 -4.15 -1.57
CA ARG A 30 15.23 -4.64 -0.19
C ARG A 30 14.27 -5.79 0.08
N LEU A 31 13.05 -5.75 -0.46
CA LEU A 31 12.12 -6.87 -0.40
C LEU A 31 12.69 -8.12 -1.07
N CYS A 32 13.24 -7.99 -2.28
CA CYS A 32 13.90 -9.09 -2.98
C CYS A 32 15.10 -9.64 -2.20
N GLU A 33 15.95 -8.78 -1.63
CA GLU A 33 17.13 -9.18 -0.85
C GLU A 33 16.75 -9.85 0.49
N SER A 34 15.61 -9.49 1.08
CA SER A 34 15.13 -10.06 2.34
C SER A 34 14.58 -11.49 2.21
N GLY A 35 14.19 -11.91 1.01
CA GLY A 35 13.60 -13.23 0.76
C GLY A 35 12.20 -13.44 1.36
N VAL A 36 11.53 -12.39 1.85
CA VAL A 36 10.15 -12.48 2.34
C VAL A 36 9.18 -12.69 1.18
N ALA A 37 8.05 -13.35 1.44
CA ALA A 37 6.97 -13.43 0.47
C ALA A 37 6.25 -12.07 0.39
N PHE A 38 6.19 -11.49 -0.81
CA PHE A 38 5.43 -10.28 -1.09
C PHE A 38 4.75 -10.36 -2.45
N GLU A 39 3.63 -9.67 -2.59
CA GLU A 39 2.91 -9.50 -3.86
C GLU A 39 3.26 -8.14 -4.45
N ALA A 40 3.75 -8.12 -5.69
CA ALA A 40 4.05 -6.89 -6.42
C ALA A 40 3.01 -6.67 -7.51
N VAL A 41 2.40 -5.49 -7.53
CA VAL A 41 1.39 -5.10 -8.51
C VAL A 41 1.80 -3.84 -9.26
N ALA A 42 1.49 -3.77 -10.56
CA ALA A 42 1.81 -2.61 -11.39
C ALA A 42 1.12 -1.34 -10.85
N ASP A 43 -0.20 -1.40 -10.69
CA ASP A 43 -1.01 -0.26 -10.30
C ASP A 43 -2.24 -0.68 -9.47
N LEU A 44 -2.23 -0.35 -8.18
CA LEU A 44 -3.41 -0.52 -7.32
C LEU A 44 -4.61 0.30 -7.80
N CYS A 45 -4.36 1.47 -8.41
CA CYS A 45 -5.43 2.30 -8.94
C CYS A 45 -6.15 1.65 -10.13
N GLU A 46 -5.41 0.94 -10.99
CA GLU A 46 -6.00 0.23 -12.12
C GLU A 46 -6.77 -1.00 -11.65
N MET A 47 -6.19 -1.79 -10.74
CA MET A 47 -6.87 -2.95 -10.12
C MET A 47 -8.18 -2.53 -9.44
N SER A 48 -8.18 -1.39 -8.74
CA SER A 48 -9.37 -0.84 -8.11
C SER A 48 -10.43 -0.43 -9.15
N ALA A 49 -10.03 0.24 -10.23
CA ALA A 49 -10.93 0.67 -11.29
C ALA A 49 -11.65 -0.51 -11.97
N ARG A 50 -10.97 -1.66 -12.13
CA ARG A 50 -11.56 -2.90 -12.67
C ARG A 50 -12.23 -3.79 -11.64
N ARG A 51 -12.24 -3.40 -10.35
CA ARG A 51 -12.72 -4.22 -9.22
C ARG A 51 -12.07 -5.61 -9.18
N ASP A 52 -10.74 -5.64 -9.25
CA ASP A 52 -9.99 -6.88 -9.35
C ASP A 52 -10.24 -7.79 -8.12
N PRO A 53 -10.61 -9.07 -8.31
CA PRO A 53 -10.88 -9.99 -7.21
C PRO A 53 -9.65 -10.26 -6.31
N ALA A 54 -8.43 -9.95 -6.78
CA ALA A 54 -7.24 -10.01 -5.94
C ALA A 54 -7.30 -9.04 -4.75
N LEU A 55 -7.92 -7.86 -4.92
CA LEU A 55 -8.08 -6.88 -3.83
C LEU A 55 -8.95 -7.44 -2.69
N ALA A 56 -10.02 -8.16 -3.03
CA ALA A 56 -10.88 -8.80 -2.05
C ALA A 56 -10.13 -9.90 -1.27
N ARG A 57 -9.27 -10.67 -1.95
CA ARG A 57 -8.42 -11.68 -1.29
C ARG A 57 -7.42 -11.04 -0.33
N LEU A 58 -6.79 -9.94 -0.73
CA LEU A 58 -5.83 -9.19 0.09
C LEU A 58 -6.50 -8.56 1.32
N ALA A 59 -7.69 -7.98 1.16
CA ALA A 59 -8.45 -7.44 2.29
C ALA A 59 -8.91 -8.54 3.26
N SER A 60 -9.15 -9.75 2.76
CA SER A 60 -9.62 -10.89 3.56
C SER A 60 -8.49 -11.72 4.18
N SER A 61 -7.22 -11.50 3.81
CA SER A 61 -6.08 -12.29 4.30
C SER A 61 -5.68 -11.95 5.75
N GLY A 62 -6.33 -10.94 6.35
CA GLY A 62 -6.12 -10.53 7.73
C GLY A 62 -5.12 -9.38 7.83
N ALA A 63 -3.97 -9.64 8.45
CA ALA A 63 -2.92 -8.65 8.66
C ALA A 63 -2.20 -8.34 7.34
N VAL A 64 -2.26 -7.10 6.85
CA VAL A 64 -1.66 -6.70 5.57
C VAL A 64 -0.84 -5.42 5.70
N LYS A 65 0.32 -5.41 5.03
CA LYS A 65 1.22 -4.26 4.90
C LYS A 65 1.31 -3.86 3.44
N ILE A 66 1.03 -2.60 3.14
CA ILE A 66 0.93 -2.11 1.77
C ILE A 66 1.92 -0.97 1.57
N ALA A 67 2.98 -1.20 0.78
CA ALA A 67 3.85 -0.13 0.29
C ALA A 67 3.26 0.48 -0.99
N ALA A 68 2.77 1.70 -0.87
CA ALA A 68 2.11 2.41 -1.97
C ALA A 68 2.28 3.93 -1.81
N CYS A 69 1.30 4.68 -2.31
CA CYS A 69 1.23 6.13 -2.14
C CYS A 69 0.53 6.48 -0.81
N PHE A 70 -0.47 7.36 -0.80
CA PHE A 70 -1.06 7.82 0.47
C PHE A 70 -2.02 6.80 1.09
N PRO A 71 -2.01 6.58 2.43
CA PRO A 71 -2.93 5.68 3.13
C PRO A 71 -4.40 5.94 2.81
N ARG A 72 -4.78 7.22 2.75
CA ARG A 72 -6.13 7.64 2.37
C ARG A 72 -6.50 7.22 0.94
N ALA A 73 -5.57 7.37 -0.01
CA ALA A 73 -5.82 7.00 -1.39
C ALA A 73 -6.02 5.49 -1.50
N VAL A 74 -5.14 4.71 -0.88
CA VAL A 74 -5.25 3.24 -0.84
C VAL A 74 -6.58 2.80 -0.22
N LYS A 75 -6.97 3.36 0.93
CA LYS A 75 -8.30 3.09 1.53
C LYS A 75 -9.44 3.33 0.53
N GLY A 76 -9.42 4.47 -0.16
CA GLY A 76 -10.43 4.81 -1.15
C GLY A 76 -10.45 3.85 -2.34
N LEU A 77 -9.29 3.37 -2.80
CA LEU A 77 -9.19 2.41 -3.89
C LEU A 77 -9.81 1.06 -3.50
N PHE A 78 -9.49 0.55 -2.31
CA PHE A 78 -10.04 -0.70 -1.79
C PHE A 78 -11.56 -0.60 -1.59
N HIS A 79 -12.05 0.50 -1.01
CA HIS A 79 -13.48 0.77 -0.86
C HIS A 79 -14.22 0.81 -2.21
N GLN A 80 -13.69 1.54 -3.20
CA GLN A 80 -14.29 1.64 -4.54
C GLN A 80 -14.37 0.28 -5.27
N SER A 81 -13.45 -0.63 -4.95
CA SER A 81 -13.45 -2.00 -5.48
C SER A 81 -14.39 -2.97 -4.76
N GLY A 82 -15.04 -2.53 -3.67
CA GLY A 82 -15.87 -3.39 -2.82
C GLY A 82 -15.07 -4.32 -1.90
N ALA A 83 -13.79 -4.02 -1.66
CA ALA A 83 -12.86 -4.80 -0.85
C ALA A 83 -12.32 -3.94 0.30
N ASP A 84 -13.16 -3.57 1.28
CA ASP A 84 -12.73 -2.69 2.37
C ASP A 84 -11.59 -3.30 3.19
N LEU A 85 -10.51 -2.51 3.39
CA LEU A 85 -9.40 -2.90 4.25
C LEU A 85 -9.78 -2.84 5.74
N PRO A 86 -9.34 -3.81 6.56
CA PRO A 86 -9.59 -3.79 8.00
C PRO A 86 -8.85 -2.62 8.66
N LEU A 87 -9.58 -1.74 9.36
CA LEU A 87 -8.99 -0.55 10.00
C LEU A 87 -7.96 -0.88 11.07
N ASP A 88 -8.10 -2.03 11.73
CA ASP A 88 -7.20 -2.53 12.78
C ASP A 88 -6.20 -3.60 12.28
N GLY A 89 -6.26 -3.96 10.99
CA GLY A 89 -5.49 -5.06 10.40
C GLY A 89 -4.65 -4.67 9.20
N ALA A 90 -4.71 -3.42 8.75
CA ALA A 90 -4.00 -2.98 7.57
C ALA A 90 -3.14 -1.73 7.85
N GLU A 91 -1.89 -1.80 7.42
CA GLU A 91 -0.91 -0.72 7.50
C GLU A 91 -0.49 -0.31 6.09
N VAL A 92 -0.56 0.98 5.80
CA VAL A 92 -0.16 1.53 4.50
C VAL A 92 1.09 2.39 4.68
N LEU A 93 2.19 1.96 4.08
CA LEU A 93 3.45 2.69 4.09
C LEU A 93 3.52 3.63 2.90
N ASN A 94 3.73 4.90 3.21
CA ASN A 94 3.65 5.99 2.25
C ASN A 94 5.01 6.28 1.62
N MET A 95 5.27 5.65 0.48
CA MET A 95 6.51 5.83 -0.27
C MET A 95 6.68 7.24 -0.88
N ARG A 96 5.67 8.13 -0.79
CA ARG A 96 5.80 9.52 -1.27
C ARG A 96 6.54 10.42 -0.29
N VAL A 97 6.50 10.09 1.00
CA VAL A 97 7.03 10.95 2.07
C VAL A 97 8.05 10.21 2.94
N GLN A 98 7.91 8.90 3.09
CA GLN A 98 8.84 8.07 3.86
C GLN A 98 10.00 7.65 2.97
N SER A 99 11.17 7.51 3.58
CA SER A 99 12.36 6.97 2.91
C SER A 99 12.23 5.47 2.63
N ALA A 100 13.01 4.96 1.69
CA ALA A 100 13.04 3.53 1.40
C ALA A 100 13.49 2.68 2.60
N GLU A 101 14.33 3.25 3.46
CA GLU A 101 14.80 2.56 4.65
C GLU A 101 13.67 2.39 5.68
N GLU A 102 12.91 3.45 5.94
CA GLU A 102 11.76 3.42 6.84
C GLU A 102 10.68 2.46 6.32
N VAL A 103 10.35 2.56 5.02
CA VAL A 103 9.35 1.70 4.39
C VAL A 103 9.81 0.24 4.45
N GLY A 104 11.03 -0.04 4.01
CA GLY A 104 11.55 -1.41 4.00
C GLY A 104 11.65 -2.01 5.40
N ALA A 105 12.07 -1.23 6.41
CA ALA A 105 12.13 -1.72 7.78
C ALA A 105 10.73 -2.05 8.32
N ALA A 106 9.74 -1.18 8.08
CA ALA A 106 8.37 -1.41 8.52
C ALA A 106 7.68 -2.54 7.73
N LEU A 107 8.01 -2.78 6.45
CA LEU A 107 7.50 -3.94 5.70
C LEU A 107 8.01 -5.27 6.27
N LEU A 108 9.30 -5.31 6.63
CA LEU A 108 9.95 -6.52 7.14
C LEU A 108 9.67 -6.77 8.64
N ASP A 109 9.13 -5.77 9.33
CA ASP A 109 8.68 -5.91 10.70
C ASP A 109 7.48 -6.89 10.77
N GLY A 110 7.41 -7.71 11.82
CA GLY A 110 6.31 -8.67 11.99
C GLY A 110 5.00 -8.05 12.50
N VAL A 111 5.02 -6.79 12.95
CA VAL A 111 3.91 -6.12 13.62
C VAL A 111 3.22 -5.16 12.66
N VAL A 112 1.92 -5.35 12.43
CA VAL A 112 1.11 -4.37 11.68
C VAL A 112 0.73 -3.22 12.60
N ARG A 113 1.00 -1.99 12.15
CA ARG A 113 0.61 -0.75 12.83
C ARG A 113 -0.50 -0.06 12.03
N PRO A 114 -1.77 -0.24 12.39
CA PRO A 114 -2.85 0.26 11.58
C PRO A 114 -2.84 1.78 11.53
N ASN A 115 -2.82 2.35 10.32
CA ASN A 115 -2.72 3.79 10.09
C ASN A 115 -3.77 4.31 9.10
N LEU A 116 -4.79 3.49 8.83
CA LEU A 116 -5.89 3.84 7.95
C LEU A 116 -6.80 4.89 8.61
N PRO A 117 -7.15 5.97 7.92
CA PRO A 117 -8.01 7.01 8.48
C PRO A 117 -9.43 6.46 8.69
N SER A 118 -9.99 6.59 9.90
CA SER A 118 -11.33 6.08 10.25
C SER A 118 -12.46 6.79 9.47
N LYS A 119 -12.26 8.04 9.06
CA LYS A 119 -13.23 8.87 8.33
C LYS A 119 -12.96 8.89 6.81
N HIS A 120 -13.99 8.65 6.00
CA HIS A 120 -13.97 8.87 4.55
C HIS A 120 -13.90 10.37 4.26
N THR A 121 -12.72 10.99 4.39
CA THR A 121 -12.55 12.36 3.91
C THR A 121 -12.18 12.30 2.43
N ALA A 122 -12.92 13.02 1.58
CA ALA A 122 -12.75 13.13 0.12
C ALA A 122 -11.36 13.67 -0.30
N PRO A 123 -10.77 13.22 -1.42
CA PRO A 123 -9.42 13.62 -1.85
C PRO A 123 -9.28 15.15 -1.86
N SER A 124 -8.27 15.65 -1.14
CA SER A 124 -7.86 17.05 -1.23
C SER A 124 -7.20 17.19 -2.59
N VAL A 125 -7.95 17.77 -3.51
CA VAL A 125 -7.50 18.11 -4.85
C VAL A 125 -6.28 19.02 -4.68
N ALA A 126 -5.11 18.54 -5.10
CA ALA A 126 -3.94 19.38 -5.24
C ALA A 126 -4.19 20.26 -6.48
N THR A 127 -4.48 21.53 -6.26
CA THR A 127 -4.59 22.55 -7.30
C THR A 127 -3.26 22.62 -8.05
N PRO A 128 -3.23 22.44 -9.40
CA PRO A 128 -2.02 22.76 -10.16
C PRO A 128 -1.79 24.28 -10.10
N PRO A 129 -0.55 24.75 -9.94
CA PRO A 129 -0.26 26.18 -10.08
C PRO A 129 -0.55 26.60 -11.52
N SER A 130 -1.46 27.56 -11.69
CA SER A 130 -1.69 28.25 -12.95
C SER A 130 -0.43 29.01 -13.37
N VAL A 131 -0.14 28.92 -14.67
CA VAL A 131 0.76 29.80 -15.44
C VAL A 131 0.40 31.28 -15.22
#